data_AF-A0A4Y2GXK9-F1
#
_entry.id   AF-A0A4Y2GXK9-F1
#
_cell.length_a   1.000
_cell.length_b   1.000
_cell.length_c   1.000
_cell.angle_alpha   90.00
_cell.angle_beta   90.00
_cell.angle_gamma   90.00
#
_symmetry.space_group_name_H-M   'P 1'
#
loop_
_entity.id
_entity.type
_entity.pdbx_description
1 polymer ?
#
loop_
_entity_poly.entity_id
_entity_poly.type
_entity_poly.pdbx_seq_one_letter_code
_entity_poly.pdbx_strand_id
1 'polypeptide(L)'
;MNTREVRNEKKNKDLSILLFHLQNVIPIPYVNISSLFYLRKLNVYNLTAYYTPTKQVYCALWSEHLSDRAGNDIVSAFHKILTVLTERNDITELITWSDLCVPQNR
;
A
#
# COMPACT_ATOMS: atom_id res chain seq x y z
N MET A 1 18.57 -9.90 -13.23
CA MET A 1 17.78 -9.66 -12.01
C MET A 1 17.50 -11.03 -11.41
N ASN A 2 18.23 -11.41 -10.37
CA ASN A 2 18.36 -12.80 -9.93
C ASN A 2 17.36 -13.07 -8.79
N THR A 3 16.28 -13.79 -9.09
CA THR A 3 15.21 -14.16 -8.15
C THR A 3 15.69 -15.27 -7.22
N ARG A 4 16.58 -14.93 -6.29
CA ARG A 4 17.12 -15.88 -5.31
C ARG A 4 17.24 -15.20 -3.95
N GLU A 5 16.13 -15.20 -3.20
CA GLU A 5 16.13 -15.25 -1.74
C GLU A 5 14.70 -15.39 -1.15
N VAL A 6 13.90 -16.32 -1.67
CA VAL A 6 12.84 -16.92 -0.84
C VAL A 6 13.51 -18.07 -0.08
N ARG A 7 14.32 -17.70 0.92
CA ARG A 7 15.13 -18.65 1.69
C ARG A 7 14.38 -18.98 2.98
N ASN A 8 14.03 -20.26 3.10
CA ASN A 8 13.57 -20.95 4.31
C ASN A 8 12.15 -20.60 4.78
N GLU A 9 11.17 -21.28 4.19
CA GLU A 9 9.93 -21.66 4.88
C GLU A 9 10.24 -22.66 6.00
N LYS A 10 10.97 -22.20 7.04
CA LYS A 10 10.90 -22.88 8.33
C LYS A 10 9.49 -22.59 8.85
N LYS A 11 8.71 -23.66 9.04
CA LYS A 11 7.42 -23.69 9.75
C LYS A 11 7.59 -23.21 11.20
N ASN A 12 7.93 -21.95 11.37
CA ASN A 12 7.93 -21.23 12.63
C ASN A 12 6.58 -20.55 12.74
N LYS A 13 5.95 -20.67 13.92
CA LYS A 13 4.77 -19.94 14.40
C LYS A 13 4.32 -18.82 13.47
N ASP A 14 3.11 -18.94 12.92
CA ASP A 14 2.45 -18.05 11.93
C ASP A 14 3.06 -16.65 11.85
N LEU A 15 4.11 -16.51 11.05
CA LEU A 15 4.83 -15.24 10.93
C LEU A 15 3.93 -14.24 10.21
N SER A 16 3.45 -13.25 10.95
CA SER A 16 2.63 -12.18 10.40
C SER A 16 3.50 -11.19 9.64
N ILE A 17 3.44 -11.28 8.31
CA ILE A 17 4.15 -10.38 7.40
C ILE A 17 3.14 -9.49 6.66
N LEU A 18 3.38 -8.19 6.67
CA LEU A 18 2.64 -7.19 5.91
C LEU A 18 3.57 -6.53 4.88
N LEU A 19 3.37 -6.81 3.60
CA LEU A 19 4.11 -6.16 2.52
C LEU A 19 3.30 -4.99 1.99
N PHE A 20 3.83 -3.78 2.01
CA PHE A 20 3.09 -2.61 1.54
C PHE A 20 3.87 -1.80 0.48
N HIS A 21 3.12 -1.26 -0.48
CA HIS A 21 3.64 -0.52 -1.61
C HIS A 21 2.68 0.60 -2.00
N LEU A 22 3.24 1.76 -2.35
CA LEU A 22 2.51 2.92 -2.84
C LEU A 22 2.43 2.88 -4.36
N GLN A 23 1.23 2.70 -4.89
CA GLN A 23 1.03 2.58 -6.33
C GLN A 23 1.27 3.90 -7.08
N ASN A 24 1.42 3.78 -8.41
CA ASN A 24 1.44 4.94 -9.29
C ASN A 24 0.13 5.74 -9.17
N VAL A 25 0.20 7.05 -9.41
CA VAL A 25 -0.95 7.96 -9.31
C VAL A 25 -2.04 7.54 -10.30
N ILE A 26 -3.28 7.46 -9.82
CA ILE A 26 -4.46 7.06 -10.60
C ILE A 26 -5.26 8.32 -10.97
N PRO A 27 -5.18 8.81 -12.20
CA PRO A 27 -5.96 9.95 -12.63
C PRO A 27 -7.41 9.53 -12.93
N ILE A 28 -8.38 10.23 -12.34
CA ILE A 28 -9.81 10.00 -12.58
C ILE A 28 -10.49 11.25 -13.17
N PRO A 29 -11.52 11.08 -14.04
CA PRO A 29 -12.07 9.81 -14.52
C PRO A 29 -11.17 9.13 -15.57
N TYR A 30 -11.22 7.79 -15.63
CA TYR A 30 -10.61 7.03 -16.72
C TYR A 30 -11.48 7.14 -17.97
N VAL A 31 -10.97 7.80 -19.00
CA VAL A 31 -11.68 8.00 -20.26
C VAL A 31 -10.69 7.95 -21.42
N ASN A 32 -11.04 7.22 -22.47
CA ASN A 32 -10.22 7.07 -23.68
C ASN A 32 -10.59 8.10 -24.75
N ILE A 33 -10.58 9.39 -24.39
CA ILE A 33 -10.87 10.50 -25.31
C ILE A 33 -9.70 11.48 -25.23
N SER A 34 -9.09 11.78 -26.37
CA SER A 34 -7.89 12.63 -26.44
C SER A 34 -8.12 14.05 -25.93
N SER A 35 -9.33 14.60 -26.04
CA SER A 35 -9.65 15.95 -25.51
C SER A 35 -9.52 16.04 -23.99
N LEU A 36 -9.78 14.94 -23.27
CA LEU A 36 -9.65 14.85 -21.82
C LEU A 36 -8.20 14.82 -21.34
N PHE A 37 -7.22 14.70 -22.26
CA PHE A 37 -5.80 14.89 -21.94
C PHE A 37 -5.49 16.32 -21.47
N TYR A 38 -6.20 17.31 -22.01
CA TYR A 38 -6.00 18.72 -21.68
C TYR A 38 -6.86 19.21 -20.52
N LEU A 39 -7.76 18.37 -20.00
CA LEU A 39 -8.57 18.70 -18.84
C LEU A 39 -7.84 18.29 -17.55
N ARG A 40 -8.09 19.04 -16.48
CA ARG A 40 -7.59 18.70 -15.16
C ARG A 40 -8.22 17.39 -14.69
N LYS A 41 -7.39 16.38 -14.45
CA LYS A 41 -7.80 15.10 -13.86
C LYS A 41 -7.58 15.17 -12.35
N LEU A 42 -8.47 14.54 -11.59
CA LEU A 42 -8.30 14.41 -10.15
C LEU A 42 -7.36 13.22 -9.89
N ASN A 43 -6.30 13.45 -9.12
CA ASN A 43 -5.38 12.40 -8.74
C ASN A 43 -5.90 11.63 -7.53
N VAL A 44 -5.90 10.31 -7.64
CA VAL A 44 -6.16 9.38 -6.53
C VAL A 44 -4.90 8.59 -6.26
N TYR A 45 -4.60 8.46 -4.98
CA TYR A 45 -3.46 7.73 -4.45
C TYR A 45 -3.95 6.46 -3.78
N ASN A 46 -3.15 5.39 -3.87
CA ASN A 46 -3.48 4.08 -3.31
C ASN A 46 -2.26 3.47 -2.62
N LEU A 47 -2.34 3.29 -1.31
CA LEU A 47 -1.39 2.49 -0.54
C LEU A 47 -1.96 1.08 -0.41
N THR A 48 -1.26 0.12 -1.01
CA THR A 48 -1.65 -1.28 -0.99
C THR A 48 -0.81 -2.05 0.02
N ALA A 49 -1.44 -2.96 0.77
CA ALA A 49 -0.75 -3.85 1.68
C ALA A 49 -1.27 -5.29 1.54
N TYR A 50 -0.37 -6.23 1.37
CA TYR A 50 -0.64 -7.66 1.32
C TYR A 50 -0.24 -8.30 2.65
N TYR A 51 -1.22 -8.96 3.29
CA TYR A 51 -1.02 -9.66 4.55
C TYR A 51 -0.90 -11.16 4.29
N THR A 52 0.29 -11.70 4.54
CA THR A 52 0.67 -13.07 4.16
C THR A 52 -0.17 -14.17 4.84
N PRO A 53 -0.47 -14.11 6.15
CA PRO A 53 -1.19 -15.19 6.84
C PRO A 53 -2.58 -15.49 6.27
N THR A 54 -3.40 -14.46 6.07
CA THR A 54 -4.77 -14.63 5.52
C THR A 54 -4.84 -14.39 4.02
N LYS A 55 -3.71 -14.04 3.38
CA LYS A 55 -3.63 -13.64 1.96
C LYS A 55 -4.60 -12.49 1.60
N GLN A 56 -4.88 -11.62 2.56
CA GLN A 56 -5.78 -10.47 2.35
C GLN A 56 -5.00 -9.27 1.81
N VAL A 57 -5.66 -8.49 0.96
CA VAL A 57 -5.13 -7.22 0.45
C VAL A 57 -5.95 -6.08 1.04
N TYR A 58 -5.24 -5.08 1.54
CA TYR A 58 -5.79 -3.83 2.03
C TYR A 58 -5.41 -2.71 1.08
N CYS A 59 -6.35 -1.85 0.74
CA CYS A 59 -6.14 -0.67 -0.09
C CYS A 59 -6.62 0.55 0.69
N ALA A 60 -5.71 1.47 0.99
CA ALA A 60 -6.06 2.79 1.50
C ALA A 60 -6.02 3.79 0.34
N LEU A 61 -7.20 4.26 -0.08
CA LEU A 61 -7.34 5.24 -1.14
C LEU A 61 -7.64 6.63 -0.59
N TRP A 62 -7.02 7.64 -1.17
CA TRP A 62 -7.34 9.05 -0.91
C TRP A 62 -7.10 9.88 -2.17
N SER A 63 -7.80 11.02 -2.29
CA SER A 63 -7.65 11.94 -3.42
C SER A 63 -6.75 13.11 -3.05
N GLU A 64 -6.14 13.76 -4.05
CA GLU A 64 -5.38 15.01 -3.90
C GLU A 64 -6.15 16.15 -3.21
N HIS A 65 -7.49 16.09 -3.20
CA HIS A 65 -8.33 17.05 -2.48
C HIS A 65 -8.27 16.89 -0.95
N LEU A 66 -8.03 15.68 -0.46
CA LEU A 66 -7.98 15.39 0.98
C LEU A 66 -6.59 15.66 1.53
N SER A 67 -5.59 15.10 0.87
CA SER A 67 -4.19 15.34 1.18
C SER A 67 -3.32 14.95 0.00
N ASP A 68 -2.06 15.35 0.05
CA ASP A 68 -1.08 14.95 -0.94
C ASP A 68 -0.50 13.56 -0.60
N ARG A 69 0.71 13.27 -1.07
CA ARG A 69 1.37 11.97 -0.92
C ARG A 69 2.71 12.11 -0.19
N ALA A 70 2.74 12.96 0.83
CA ALA A 70 3.91 13.12 1.69
C ALA A 70 4.01 11.98 2.70
N GLY A 71 5.15 11.88 3.40
CA GLY A 71 5.38 10.84 4.41
C GLY A 71 4.26 10.73 5.45
N ASN A 72 3.74 11.86 5.94
CA ASN A 72 2.65 11.88 6.93
C ASN A 72 1.33 11.29 6.38
N ASP A 73 1.05 11.51 5.10
CA ASP A 73 -0.15 10.98 4.44
C ASP A 73 -0.05 9.47 4.29
N ILE A 74 1.15 9.00 3.90
CA ILE A 74 1.46 7.58 3.76
C ILE A 74 1.40 6.89 5.13
N VAL A 75 1.97 7.50 6.18
CA VAL A 75 1.90 6.98 7.55
C VAL A 75 0.45 6.92 8.04
N SER A 76 -0.37 7.93 7.74
CA SER A 76 -1.79 7.95 8.11
C SER A 76 -2.58 6.83 7.41
N ALA A 77 -2.35 6.64 6.11
CA ALA A 77 -2.93 5.55 5.33
C ALA A 77 -2.47 4.18 5.85
N PHE A 78 -1.19 4.04 6.17
CA PHE A 78 -0.61 2.83 6.73
C PHE A 78 -1.18 2.51 8.11
N HIS A 79 -1.28 3.52 8.99
CA HIS A 79 -1.91 3.39 10.29
C HIS A 79 -3.36 2.92 10.16
N LYS A 80 -4.12 3.45 9.19
CA LYS A 80 -5.49 3.00 8.93
C LYS A 80 -5.56 1.53 8.52
N ILE A 81 -4.62 1.07 7.70
CA ILE A 81 -4.49 -0.35 7.33
C ILE A 81 -4.19 -1.18 8.59
N LEU A 82 -3.23 -0.76 9.42
CA LEU A 82 -2.88 -1.46 10.65
C LEU A 82 -4.05 -1.57 11.62
N THR A 83 -4.83 -0.49 11.81
CA THR A 83 -6.02 -0.52 12.68
C THR A 83 -7.00 -1.60 12.22
N VAL A 84 -7.34 -1.61 10.93
CA VAL A 84 -8.27 -2.61 10.37
C VAL A 84 -7.69 -4.03 10.46
N LEU A 85 -6.37 -4.16 10.28
CA LEU A 85 -5.67 -5.44 10.37
C LEU A 85 -5.74 -6.01 11.80
N THR A 86 -5.46 -5.20 12.82
CA THR A 86 -5.47 -5.61 14.24
C THR A 86 -6.88 -5.81 14.79
N GLU A 87 -7.89 -5.12 14.24
CA GLU A 87 -9.30 -5.37 14.60
C GLU A 87 -9.80 -6.74 14.11
N ARG A 88 -9.21 -7.25 13.02
CA ARG A 88 -9.65 -8.48 12.35
C ARG A 88 -8.84 -9.71 12.71
N ASN A 89 -7.65 -9.53 13.27
CA ASN A 89 -6.70 -10.61 13.52
C ASN A 89 -6.03 -10.37 14.88
N ASP A 90 -5.83 -11.44 15.65
CA ASP A 90 -5.06 -11.38 16.89
C ASP A 90 -3.55 -11.44 16.56
N ILE A 91 -2.92 -10.27 16.47
CA ILE A 91 -1.53 -10.12 16.03
C ILE A 91 -0.67 -9.68 17.21
N THR A 92 0.21 -10.56 17.68
CA THR A 92 1.19 -10.24 18.73
C THR A 92 2.49 -9.65 18.17
N GLU A 93 2.90 -10.08 16.99
CA GLU A 93 4.12 -9.65 16.31
C GLU A 93 3.84 -9.43 14.83
N LEU A 94 4.25 -8.28 14.27
CA LEU A 94 4.06 -7.95 12.87
C LEU A 94 5.38 -7.48 12.25
N ILE A 95 5.78 -8.13 11.16
CA ILE A 95 6.91 -7.69 10.34
C ILE A 95 6.38 -6.97 9.12
N THR A 96 6.79 -5.72 8.94
CA THR A 96 6.34 -4.88 7.82
C THR A 96 7.46 -4.67 6.83
N TRP A 97 7.20 -4.91 5.54
CA TRP A 97 8.17 -4.70 4.46
C TRP A 97 7.62 -3.70 3.45
N SER A 98 8.48 -2.77 3.00
CA SER A 98 8.20 -1.92 1.83
C SER A 98 9.39 -1.92 0.89
N ASP A 99 9.14 -1.61 -0.38
CA ASP A 99 10.14 -1.53 -1.43
C ASP A 99 10.87 -0.17 -1.49
N LEU A 100 10.79 0.64 -0.43
CA LEU A 100 11.52 1.91 -0.26
C LEU A 100 11.32 2.88 -1.45
N CYS A 101 10.12 2.93 -2.03
CA CYS A 101 9.82 3.89 -3.09
C CYS A 101 10.10 5.31 -2.58
N VAL A 102 10.64 6.21 -3.42
CA VAL A 102 11.14 7.54 -3.00
C VAL A 102 10.15 8.33 -2.12
N PRO A 103 8.84 8.38 -2.41
CA PRO A 103 7.86 9.06 -1.55
C PRO A 103 7.67 8.41 -0.17
N GLN A 104 8.06 7.15 0.02
CA GLN A 104 7.93 6.41 1.27
C GLN A 104 9.14 6.60 2.20
N ASN A 105 10.27 7.11 1.69
CA ASN A 105 11.54 7.17 2.41
C ASN A 105 12.07 8.61 2.63
N ARG A 106 11.30 9.62 2.21
CA ARG A 106 11.61 11.05 2.35
C ARG A 106 10.36 11.80 2.79
#